data_AF-A0A7X9U9X2-F1
#
_entry.id   AF-A0A7X9U9X2-F1
#
_cell.length_a   1.000
_cell.length_b   1.000
_cell.length_c   1.000
_cell.angle_alpha   90.00
_cell.angle_beta   90.00
_cell.angle_gamma   90.00
#
_symmetry.space_group_name_H-M   'P 1'
#
loop_
_entity.id
_entity.type
_entity.pdbx_description
1 polymer ?
#
loop_
_entity_poly.entity_id
_entity_poly.type
_entity_poly.pdbx_seq_one_letter_code
_entity_poly.pdbx_strand_id
1 'polypeptide(L)'
;MSSINVKFESRSAKDNFRVATTSYELARRASEEWEIEHHCITGIVFTAFSIEAMLNHFGRILFNDWDANKLNRNASHKKLFREVNLPNYLGTKVYQTANNCFVLRDLLAHGKTIEETIIIDVPNDIGRDKVVHKVTSIRSKAHRNTNCEVLETFIETAKNIEKDIQDNGFYPNQTHLPKKDREKLLECPLSVSGIHTW
;
A
#
# COMPACT_ATOMS: atom_id res chain seq x y z
N MET A 1 20.43 -30.91 17.99
CA MET A 1 20.07 -29.52 17.60
C MET A 1 19.46 -28.86 18.81
N SER A 2 19.97 -27.70 19.22
CA SER A 2 19.33 -26.87 20.23
C SER A 2 18.17 -26.09 19.58
N SER A 3 17.04 -26.02 20.26
CA SER A 3 15.91 -25.16 19.88
C SER A 3 15.77 -24.04 20.90
N ILE A 4 15.39 -22.85 20.43
CA ILE A 4 15.03 -21.71 21.27
C ILE A 4 13.58 -21.31 20.99
N ASN A 5 12.85 -20.94 22.04
CA ASN A 5 11.48 -20.46 21.92
C ASN A 5 11.51 -18.93 21.76
N VAL A 6 11.00 -18.42 20.65
CA VAL A 6 10.89 -16.98 20.37
C VAL A 6 9.42 -16.58 20.30
N LYS A 7 9.04 -15.52 21.02
CA LYS A 7 7.73 -14.88 20.89
C LYS A 7 7.90 -13.55 20.16
N PHE A 8 7.07 -13.29 19.16
CA PHE A 8 7.07 -12.01 18.44
C PHE A 8 5.68 -11.73 17.87
N GLU A 9 5.40 -10.46 17.61
CA GLU A 9 4.21 -10.05 16.88
C GLU A 9 4.43 -10.20 15.38
N SER A 10 3.63 -11.02 14.71
CA SER A 10 3.68 -11.13 13.25
C SER A 10 3.11 -9.86 12.61
N ARG A 11 3.99 -9.05 11.99
CA ARG A 11 3.66 -7.76 11.37
C ARG A 11 3.77 -7.84 9.85
N SER A 12 2.73 -8.40 9.20
CA SER A 12 2.68 -8.51 7.74
C SER A 12 2.77 -7.18 6.99
N ALA A 13 2.35 -6.07 7.63
CA ALA A 13 2.51 -4.73 7.09
C ALA A 13 3.96 -4.41 6.73
N LYS A 14 4.90 -4.71 7.65
CA LYS A 14 6.34 -4.53 7.46
C LYS A 14 6.87 -5.39 6.34
N ASP A 15 6.55 -6.68 6.34
CA ASP A 15 7.12 -7.61 5.35
C ASP A 15 6.64 -7.26 3.94
N ASN A 16 5.35 -6.92 3.80
CA ASN A 16 4.80 -6.40 2.55
C ASN A 16 5.47 -5.07 2.15
N PHE A 17 5.71 -4.17 3.11
CA PHE A 17 6.38 -2.90 2.83
C PHE A 17 7.81 -3.10 2.34
N ARG A 18 8.55 -4.05 2.95
CA ARG A 18 9.90 -4.40 2.53
C ARG A 18 9.94 -4.93 1.10
N VAL A 19 8.97 -5.78 0.73
CA VAL A 19 8.85 -6.24 -0.67
C VAL A 19 8.62 -5.03 -1.58
N ALA A 20 7.68 -4.16 -1.23
CA ALA A 20 7.36 -2.97 -2.01
C ALA A 20 8.57 -2.04 -2.24
N THR A 21 9.30 -1.69 -1.17
CA THR A 21 10.46 -0.82 -1.25
C THR A 21 11.64 -1.49 -1.97
N THR A 22 11.80 -2.81 -1.81
CA THR A 22 12.83 -3.55 -2.56
C THR A 22 12.50 -3.56 -4.05
N SER A 23 11.25 -3.83 -4.41
CA SER A 23 10.79 -3.77 -5.80
C SER A 23 10.99 -2.38 -6.39
N TYR A 24 10.73 -1.31 -5.65
CA TYR A 24 11.01 0.05 -6.10
C TYR A 24 12.50 0.26 -6.43
N GLU A 25 13.38 -0.14 -5.52
CA GLU A 25 14.83 -0.01 -5.73
C GLU A 25 15.34 -0.85 -6.91
N LEU A 26 14.78 -2.04 -7.13
CA LEU A 26 15.10 -2.86 -8.30
C LEU A 26 14.59 -2.21 -9.60
N ALA A 27 13.35 -1.72 -9.61
CA ALA A 27 12.77 -1.02 -10.76
C ALA A 27 13.61 0.19 -11.18
N ARG A 28 14.15 0.95 -10.22
CA ARG A 28 15.02 2.12 -10.50
C ARG A 28 16.37 1.76 -11.09
N ARG A 29 16.86 0.55 -10.86
CA ARG A 29 18.19 0.09 -11.28
C ARG A 29 18.15 -0.75 -12.55
N ALA A 30 16.98 -1.30 -12.87
CA ALA A 30 16.75 -2.06 -14.07
C ALA A 30 16.94 -1.19 -15.32
N SER A 31 17.52 -1.78 -16.37
CA SER A 31 17.70 -1.15 -17.68
C SER A 31 16.68 -1.63 -18.71
N GLU A 32 16.07 -2.79 -18.48
CA GLU A 32 15.10 -3.39 -19.40
C GLU A 32 13.67 -3.04 -18.98
N GLU A 33 12.85 -2.62 -19.95
CA GLU A 33 11.47 -2.15 -19.70
C GLU A 33 10.61 -3.20 -19.00
N TRP A 34 10.74 -4.48 -19.37
CA TRP A 34 9.97 -5.56 -18.75
C TRP A 34 10.36 -5.78 -17.28
N GLU A 35 11.62 -5.56 -16.92
CA GLU A 35 12.12 -5.73 -15.55
C GLU A 35 11.63 -4.56 -14.67
N ILE A 36 11.68 -3.34 -15.21
CA ILE A 36 11.09 -2.14 -14.59
C ILE A 36 9.59 -2.38 -14.35
N GLU A 37 8.85 -2.82 -15.37
CA GLU A 37 7.41 -3.10 -15.30
C GLU A 37 7.11 -4.16 -14.23
N HIS A 38 7.81 -5.31 -14.28
CA HIS A 38 7.64 -6.41 -13.35
C HIS A 38 7.80 -5.96 -11.89
N HIS A 39 8.85 -5.19 -11.61
CA HIS A 39 9.12 -4.66 -10.29
C HIS A 39 8.11 -3.59 -9.88
N CYS A 40 7.67 -2.72 -10.78
CA CYS A 40 6.63 -1.73 -10.49
C CYS A 40 5.31 -2.39 -10.09
N ILE A 41 4.85 -3.38 -10.86
CA ILE A 41 3.61 -4.12 -10.59
C ILE A 41 3.70 -4.81 -9.22
N THR A 42 4.79 -5.53 -8.98
CA THR A 42 5.03 -6.22 -7.71
C THR A 42 5.00 -5.23 -6.55
N GLY A 43 5.73 -4.12 -6.67
CA GLY A 43 5.80 -3.11 -5.62
C GLY A 43 4.44 -2.47 -5.33
N ILE A 44 3.64 -2.19 -6.35
CA ILE A 44 2.31 -1.57 -6.19
C ILE A 44 1.37 -2.51 -5.42
N VAL A 45 1.33 -3.78 -5.80
CA VAL A 45 0.48 -4.80 -5.14
C VAL A 45 0.87 -4.95 -3.66
N PHE A 46 2.17 -5.07 -3.38
CA PHE A 46 2.65 -5.21 -2.01
C PHE A 46 2.52 -3.92 -1.18
N THR A 47 2.55 -2.74 -1.81
CA THR A 47 2.24 -1.47 -1.13
C THR A 47 0.78 -1.46 -0.68
N ALA A 48 -0.15 -1.87 -1.55
CA ALA A 48 -1.57 -1.97 -1.18
C ALA A 48 -1.79 -2.95 -0.01
N PHE A 49 -1.17 -4.14 -0.05
CA PHE A 49 -1.25 -5.09 1.06
C PHE A 49 -0.64 -4.54 2.35
N SER A 50 0.45 -3.78 2.24
CA SER A 50 1.10 -3.14 3.38
C SER A 50 0.19 -2.09 4.05
N ILE A 51 -0.42 -1.20 3.26
CA ILE A 51 -1.37 -0.19 3.77
C ILE A 51 -2.56 -0.86 4.46
N GLU A 52 -3.13 -1.90 3.86
CA GLU A 52 -4.26 -2.63 4.46
C GLU A 52 -3.88 -3.32 5.76
N ALA A 53 -2.72 -3.98 5.81
CA ALA A 53 -2.22 -4.62 7.02
C ALA A 53 -1.88 -3.61 8.13
N MET A 54 -1.30 -2.45 7.78
CA MET A 54 -1.03 -1.35 8.70
C MET A 54 -2.31 -0.82 9.34
N LEU A 55 -3.34 -0.53 8.53
CA LEU A 55 -4.62 -0.05 9.04
C LEU A 55 -5.31 -1.10 9.92
N ASN A 56 -5.19 -2.39 9.59
CA ASN A 56 -5.68 -3.46 10.46
C ASN A 56 -4.91 -3.55 11.79
N HIS A 57 -3.60 -3.33 11.78
CA HIS A 57 -2.79 -3.30 13.01
C HIS A 57 -3.24 -2.19 13.95
N PHE A 58 -3.36 -0.95 13.45
CA PHE A 58 -3.89 0.17 14.23
C PHE A 58 -5.33 -0.09 14.70
N GLY A 59 -6.17 -0.68 13.85
CA GLY A 59 -7.54 -1.06 14.21
C GLY A 59 -7.60 -2.01 15.41
N ARG A 60 -6.72 -3.01 15.46
CA ARG A 60 -6.65 -3.97 16.59
C ARG A 60 -6.17 -3.35 17.90
N ILE A 61 -5.32 -2.33 17.83
CA ILE A 61 -4.89 -1.58 19.01
C ILE A 61 -6.04 -0.74 19.56
N LEU A 62 -6.80 -0.10 18.68
CA LEU A 62 -7.85 0.85 19.05
C LEU A 62 -9.17 0.18 19.42
N PHE A 63 -9.46 -1.00 18.86
CA PHE A 63 -10.75 -1.66 19.01
C PHE A 63 -10.60 -3.15 19.33
N ASN A 64 -11.09 -3.56 20.51
CA ASN A 64 -11.10 -4.95 20.96
C ASN A 64 -11.89 -5.89 20.02
N ASP A 65 -12.84 -5.33 19.25
CA ASP A 65 -13.75 -6.06 18.36
C ASP A 65 -13.42 -5.88 16.87
N TRP A 66 -12.22 -5.37 16.53
CA TRP A 66 -11.83 -5.01 15.16
C TRP A 66 -12.09 -6.14 14.15
N ASP A 67 -11.66 -7.36 14.48
CA ASP A 67 -11.79 -8.52 13.60
C ASP A 67 -13.22 -9.07 13.58
N ALA A 68 -13.96 -8.99 14.69
CA ALA A 68 -15.32 -9.52 14.81
C ALA A 68 -16.36 -8.64 14.09
N ASN A 69 -16.11 -7.32 14.02
CA ASN A 69 -17.02 -6.32 13.45
C ASN A 69 -16.41 -5.63 12.22
N LYS A 70 -15.77 -6.41 11.35
CA LYS A 70 -15.12 -5.87 10.15
C LYS A 70 -16.18 -5.35 9.15
N LEU A 71 -16.31 -4.02 9.08
CA LEU A 71 -17.14 -3.34 8.10
C LEU A 71 -16.46 -3.37 6.72
N ASN A 72 -17.17 -2.91 5.69
CA ASN A 72 -16.54 -2.64 4.40
C ASN A 72 -15.35 -1.65 4.57
N ARG A 73 -14.39 -1.71 3.63
CA ARG A 73 -13.12 -0.96 3.69
C ARG A 73 -13.30 0.51 4.08
N ASN A 74 -14.20 1.23 3.40
CA ASN A 74 -14.43 2.65 3.65
C ASN A 74 -14.99 2.92 5.04
N ALA A 75 -15.94 2.11 5.51
CA ALA A 75 -16.52 2.27 6.83
C ALA A 75 -15.51 1.95 7.94
N SER A 76 -14.70 0.91 7.78
CA SER A 76 -13.62 0.54 8.71
C SER A 76 -12.55 1.63 8.78
N HIS A 77 -12.11 2.15 7.63
CA HIS A 77 -11.15 3.25 7.58
C HIS A 77 -11.72 4.52 8.21
N LYS A 78 -12.98 4.87 7.93
CA LYS A 78 -13.64 6.03 8.53
C LYS A 78 -13.73 5.92 10.06
N LYS A 79 -14.07 4.73 10.58
CA LYS A 79 -14.09 4.43 12.02
C LYS A 79 -12.70 4.66 12.63
N LEU A 80 -11.67 4.06 12.03
CA LEU A 80 -10.28 4.19 12.49
C LEU A 80 -9.81 5.64 12.47
N PHE A 81 -9.92 6.34 11.34
CA PHE A 81 -9.41 7.71 11.22
C PHE A 81 -10.13 8.70 12.15
N ARG A 82 -11.42 8.50 12.42
CA ARG A 82 -12.12 9.30 13.43
C ARG A 82 -11.51 9.10 14.83
N GLU A 83 -11.18 7.86 15.20
CA GLU A 83 -10.61 7.54 16.51
C GLU A 83 -9.24 8.17 16.73
N VAL A 84 -8.42 8.26 15.68
CA VAL A 84 -7.10 8.90 15.72
C VAL A 84 -7.14 10.40 15.40
N ASN A 85 -8.28 11.07 15.64
CA ASN A 85 -8.49 12.51 15.46
C ASN A 85 -8.36 13.04 14.01
N LEU A 86 -8.62 12.18 13.01
CA LEU A 86 -8.62 12.51 11.58
C LEU A 86 -10.00 12.27 10.92
N PRO A 87 -11.11 12.88 11.40
CA PRO A 87 -12.47 12.50 11.01
C PRO A 87 -12.81 12.67 9.51
N ASN A 88 -12.08 13.55 8.80
CA ASN A 88 -12.28 13.84 7.38
C ASN A 88 -11.16 13.28 6.49
N TYR A 89 -10.33 12.37 7.02
CA TYR A 89 -9.14 11.88 6.33
C TYR A 89 -9.43 11.25 4.97
N LEU A 90 -10.59 10.60 4.83
CA LEU A 90 -11.02 9.98 3.57
C LEU A 90 -11.10 10.97 2.40
N GLY A 91 -11.35 12.26 2.66
CA GLY A 91 -11.38 13.31 1.63
C GLY A 91 -10.01 13.88 1.28
N THR A 92 -8.95 13.51 2.02
CA THR A 92 -7.61 14.07 1.82
C THR A 92 -6.93 13.47 0.59
N LYS A 93 -6.00 14.23 -0.01
CA LYS A 93 -5.17 13.73 -1.11
C LYS A 93 -4.41 12.45 -0.71
N VAL A 94 -3.91 12.38 0.52
CA VAL A 94 -3.16 11.21 1.03
C VAL A 94 -4.03 9.95 0.99
N TYR A 95 -5.24 10.01 1.55
CA TYR A 95 -6.14 8.85 1.49
C TYR A 95 -6.59 8.53 0.05
N GLN A 96 -6.88 9.54 -0.78
CA GLN A 96 -7.30 9.31 -2.15
C GLN A 96 -6.20 8.62 -2.98
N THR A 97 -4.94 8.98 -2.74
CA THR A 97 -3.79 8.27 -3.33
C THR A 97 -3.71 6.81 -2.86
N ALA A 98 -3.91 6.54 -1.57
CA ALA A 98 -3.97 5.16 -1.06
C ALA A 98 -5.16 4.38 -1.65
N ASN A 99 -6.31 5.04 -1.83
CA ASN A 99 -7.47 4.44 -2.48
C ASN A 99 -7.18 4.10 -3.94
N ASN A 100 -6.46 4.96 -4.66
CA ASN A 100 -6.00 4.65 -6.02
C ASN A 100 -5.05 3.45 -6.05
N CYS A 101 -4.20 3.29 -5.03
CA CYS A 101 -3.36 2.10 -4.87
C CYS A 101 -4.21 0.82 -4.73
N PHE A 102 -5.26 0.84 -3.90
CA PHE A 102 -6.19 -0.28 -3.77
C PHE A 102 -6.93 -0.57 -5.09
N VAL A 103 -7.41 0.46 -5.78
CA VAL A 103 -8.10 0.30 -7.07
C VAL A 103 -7.16 -0.31 -8.11
N LEU A 104 -5.90 0.14 -8.17
CA LEU A 104 -4.94 -0.41 -9.12
C LEU A 104 -4.59 -1.87 -8.81
N ARG A 105 -4.38 -2.22 -7.52
CA ARG A 105 -4.24 -3.62 -7.09
C ARG A 105 -5.45 -4.46 -7.54
N ASP A 106 -6.66 -3.97 -7.29
CA ASP A 106 -7.90 -4.70 -7.63
C ASP A 106 -8.03 -4.87 -9.16
N LEU A 107 -7.63 -3.89 -9.95
CA LEU A 107 -7.58 -3.99 -11.42
C LEU A 107 -6.52 -4.98 -11.92
N LEU A 108 -5.36 -5.06 -11.25
CA LEU A 108 -4.30 -6.02 -11.58
C LEU A 108 -4.71 -7.45 -11.23
N ALA A 109 -5.40 -7.66 -10.11
CA ALA A 109 -5.78 -8.98 -9.61
C ALA A 109 -7.11 -9.50 -10.17
N HIS A 110 -8.06 -8.60 -10.44
CA HIS A 110 -9.45 -8.93 -10.82
C HIS A 110 -9.91 -8.20 -12.08
N GLY A 111 -8.96 -7.83 -12.94
CA GLY A 111 -9.23 -7.11 -14.19
C GLY A 111 -10.33 -7.80 -15.01
N LYS A 112 -11.32 -7.01 -15.43
CA LYS A 112 -12.38 -7.49 -16.33
C LYS A 112 -11.88 -7.42 -17.77
N THR A 113 -12.30 -8.39 -18.60
CA THR A 113 -12.16 -8.29 -20.04
C THR A 113 -13.00 -7.11 -20.53
N ILE A 114 -12.36 -6.17 -21.21
CA ILE A 114 -13.00 -5.00 -21.81
C ILE A 114 -12.55 -4.87 -23.25
N GLU A 115 -13.42 -4.36 -24.11
CA GLU A 115 -13.03 -3.90 -25.43
C GLU A 115 -12.43 -2.50 -25.32
N GLU A 116 -11.30 -2.29 -25.97
CA GLU A 116 -10.60 -1.00 -25.96
C GLU A 116 -10.07 -0.71 -27.36
N THR A 117 -10.22 0.53 -27.81
CA THR A 117 -9.54 1.03 -29.01
C THR A 117 -8.44 1.98 -28.56
N ILE A 118 -7.22 1.74 -29.02
CA ILE A 118 -6.05 2.56 -28.75
C ILE A 118 -5.43 3.01 -30.07
N ILE A 119 -4.96 4.23 -30.09
CA ILE A 119 -4.21 4.79 -31.22
C ILE A 119 -2.74 4.60 -30.91
N ILE A 120 -2.00 4.02 -31.86
CA ILE A 120 -0.58 3.75 -31.73
C ILE A 120 0.16 4.47 -32.86
N ASP A 121 1.07 5.35 -32.50
CA ASP A 121 1.92 6.02 -33.48
C ASP A 121 3.02 5.06 -33.94
N VAL A 122 3.09 4.88 -35.26
CA VAL A 122 4.11 4.07 -35.93
C VAL A 122 4.81 4.93 -36.98
N PRO A 123 6.16 4.96 -37.01
CA PRO A 123 6.91 5.66 -38.06
C PRO A 123 6.51 5.16 -39.46
N ASN A 124 6.53 6.03 -40.46
CA ASN A 124 6.11 5.68 -41.82
C ASN A 124 7.01 4.62 -42.49
N ASP A 125 8.24 4.47 -42.03
CA ASP A 125 9.28 3.59 -42.56
C ASP A 125 9.54 2.34 -41.70
N ILE A 126 8.68 2.07 -40.72
CA ILE A 126 8.86 0.92 -39.83
C ILE A 126 8.58 -0.40 -40.56
N GLY A 127 9.49 -1.36 -40.43
CA GLY A 127 9.30 -2.70 -40.97
C GLY A 127 8.09 -3.41 -40.34
N ARG A 128 7.40 -4.24 -41.13
CA ARG A 128 6.18 -4.96 -40.73
C ARG A 128 6.35 -5.74 -39.42
N ASP A 129 7.48 -6.41 -39.23
CA ASP A 129 7.74 -7.20 -38.02
C ASP A 129 7.82 -6.33 -36.76
N LYS A 130 8.37 -5.12 -36.87
CA LYS A 130 8.42 -4.15 -35.77
C LYS A 130 7.04 -3.60 -35.44
N VAL A 131 6.15 -3.44 -36.44
CA VAL A 131 4.73 -3.10 -36.19
C VAL A 131 4.05 -4.21 -35.42
N VAL A 132 4.18 -5.46 -35.88
CA VAL A 132 3.58 -6.62 -35.22
C VAL A 132 4.06 -6.72 -33.77
N HIS A 133 5.36 -6.61 -33.53
CA HIS A 133 5.92 -6.61 -32.19
C HIS A 133 5.35 -5.48 -31.31
N LYS A 134 5.24 -4.27 -31.85
CA LYS A 134 4.70 -3.12 -31.11
C LYS A 134 3.23 -3.34 -30.74
N VAL A 135 2.42 -3.91 -31.64
CA VAL A 135 1.01 -4.21 -31.41
C VAL A 135 0.84 -5.33 -30.38
N THR A 136 1.62 -6.41 -30.47
CA THR A 136 1.50 -7.56 -29.55
C THR A 136 2.07 -7.28 -28.16
N SER A 137 2.91 -6.26 -28.02
CA SER A 137 3.46 -5.80 -26.73
C SER A 137 2.50 -4.90 -25.95
N ILE A 138 1.37 -4.50 -26.54
CA ILE A 138 0.37 -3.66 -25.88
C ILE A 138 -0.24 -4.43 -24.71
N ARG A 139 -0.01 -3.91 -23.51
CA ARG A 139 -0.55 -4.46 -22.26
C ARG A 139 -1.96 -3.95 -21.98
N SER A 140 -2.63 -4.58 -21.04
CA SER A 140 -3.93 -4.11 -20.54
C SER A 140 -3.81 -2.73 -19.89
N LYS A 141 -4.92 -1.98 -19.85
CA LYS A 141 -4.98 -0.64 -19.25
C LYS A 141 -4.42 -0.57 -17.83
N ALA A 142 -4.63 -1.62 -17.02
CA ALA A 142 -4.09 -1.68 -15.67
C ALA A 142 -2.54 -1.66 -15.65
N HIS A 143 -1.92 -2.44 -16.51
CA HIS A 143 -0.46 -2.55 -16.61
C HIS A 143 0.17 -1.29 -17.23
N ARG A 144 -0.52 -0.64 -18.18
CA ARG A 144 -0.03 0.63 -18.76
C ARG A 144 0.03 1.79 -17.75
N ASN A 145 -0.65 1.66 -16.61
CA ASN A 145 -0.66 2.64 -15.53
C ASN A 145 0.30 2.29 -14.38
N THR A 146 1.18 1.30 -14.54
CA THR A 146 2.20 0.96 -13.54
C THR A 146 3.56 1.48 -13.97
N ASN A 147 4.15 2.40 -13.20
CA ASN A 147 5.49 2.92 -13.41
C ASN A 147 6.15 3.31 -12.07
N CYS A 148 7.43 3.65 -12.11
CA CYS A 148 8.22 3.98 -10.92
C CYS A 148 7.65 5.15 -10.13
N GLU A 149 7.18 6.20 -10.80
CA GLU A 149 6.62 7.40 -10.15
C GLU A 149 5.33 7.08 -9.39
N VAL A 150 4.48 6.23 -9.97
CA VAL A 150 3.25 5.73 -9.33
C VAL A 150 3.59 4.88 -8.11
N LEU A 151 4.56 3.97 -8.23
CA LEU A 151 5.01 3.15 -7.10
C LEU A 151 5.60 4.01 -5.96
N GLU A 152 6.49 4.94 -6.27
CA GLU A 152 7.06 5.87 -5.30
C GLU A 152 5.97 6.65 -4.57
N THR A 153 5.01 7.19 -5.32
CA THR A 153 3.88 7.95 -4.78
C THR A 153 3.07 7.11 -3.78
N PHE A 154 2.85 5.82 -4.05
CA PHE A 154 2.15 4.93 -3.12
C PHE A 154 2.97 4.57 -1.89
N ILE A 155 4.28 4.34 -2.04
CA ILE A 155 5.20 4.08 -0.91
C ILE A 155 5.22 5.27 0.04
N GLU A 156 5.39 6.49 -0.48
CA GLU A 156 5.39 7.72 0.33
C GLU A 156 4.01 7.95 0.98
N THR A 157 2.93 7.63 0.27
CA THR A 157 1.59 7.69 0.84
C THR A 157 1.42 6.75 2.03
N ALA A 158 1.94 5.51 1.97
CA ALA A 158 1.89 4.58 3.10
C ALA A 158 2.59 5.15 4.33
N LYS A 159 3.80 5.72 4.15
CA LYS A 159 4.56 6.38 5.23
C LYS A 159 3.82 7.58 5.81
N ASN A 160 3.22 8.41 4.95
CA ASN A 160 2.46 9.58 5.39
C ASN A 160 1.23 9.19 6.22
N ILE A 161 0.54 8.11 5.87
CA ILE A 161 -0.59 7.60 6.67
C ILE A 161 -0.11 7.14 8.06
N GLU A 162 0.98 6.37 8.14
CA GLU A 162 1.55 5.95 9.43
C GLU A 162 1.89 7.17 10.29
N LYS A 163 2.59 8.15 9.70
CA LYS A 163 2.96 9.40 10.36
C LYS A 163 1.76 10.22 10.82
N ASP A 164 0.75 10.40 9.97
CA ASP A 164 -0.45 11.16 10.31
C ASP A 164 -1.21 10.50 11.47
N ILE A 165 -1.26 9.17 11.51
CA ILE A 165 -1.83 8.41 12.63
C ILE A 165 -1.01 8.64 13.90
N GLN A 166 0.32 8.59 13.84
CA GLN A 166 1.19 8.81 15.01
C GLN A 166 1.09 10.24 15.55
N ASP A 167 1.08 11.23 14.65
CA ASP A 167 1.06 12.65 15.01
C ASP A 167 -0.29 13.05 15.66
N ASN A 168 -1.39 12.35 15.34
CA ASN A 168 -2.75 12.72 15.78
C ASN A 168 -3.40 11.73 16.77
N GLY A 169 -2.97 10.47 16.75
CA GLY A 169 -3.53 9.38 17.53
C GLY A 169 -3.01 9.30 18.97
N PHE A 170 -3.82 8.67 19.83
CA PHE A 170 -3.47 8.34 21.22
C PHE A 170 -3.88 6.88 21.48
N TYR A 171 -3.25 6.23 22.45
CA TYR A 171 -3.68 4.90 22.89
C TYR A 171 -5.11 4.96 23.49
N PRO A 172 -5.90 3.87 23.37
CA PRO A 172 -7.29 3.85 23.83
C PRO A 172 -7.40 3.97 25.35
N ASN A 173 -8.63 4.19 25.84
CA ASN A 173 -8.97 4.28 27.28
C ASN A 173 -8.35 5.46 28.05
N GLN A 174 -7.78 6.44 27.36
CA GLN A 174 -7.16 7.63 27.97
C GLN A 174 -8.01 8.90 27.86
N THR A 175 -9.31 8.78 27.52
CA THR A 175 -10.22 9.93 27.34
C THR A 175 -10.45 10.72 28.63
N HIS A 176 -10.30 10.08 29.79
CA HIS A 176 -10.35 10.69 31.12
C HIS A 176 -9.17 11.62 31.41
N LEU A 177 -8.05 11.49 30.67
CA LEU A 177 -6.87 12.33 30.83
C LEU A 177 -6.95 13.58 29.94
N PRO A 178 -6.39 14.73 30.39
CA PRO A 178 -6.12 15.87 29.52
C PRO A 178 -5.25 15.47 28.34
N LYS A 179 -5.47 16.06 27.15
CA LYS A 179 -4.73 15.69 25.92
C LYS A 179 -3.20 15.71 26.06
N LYS A 180 -2.66 16.62 26.87
CA LYS A 180 -1.22 16.76 27.15
C LYS A 180 -0.63 15.57 27.91
N ASP A 181 -1.46 14.83 28.64
CA ASP A 181 -1.07 13.71 29.50
C ASP A 181 -1.43 12.35 28.85
N ARG A 182 -2.02 12.37 27.64
CA ARG A 182 -2.32 11.16 26.87
C ARG A 182 -1.08 10.69 26.13
N GLU A 183 -0.89 9.38 26.13
CA GLU A 183 0.19 8.71 25.42
C GLU A 183 -0.11 8.69 23.92
N LYS A 184 0.87 9.13 23.14
CA LYS A 184 0.80 9.11 21.67
C LYS A 184 0.88 7.69 21.15
N LEU A 185 0.11 7.43 20.09
CA LEU A 185 0.12 6.15 19.40
C LEU A 185 1.39 6.03 18.55
N LEU A 186 2.47 5.48 19.09
CA LEU A 186 3.82 5.46 18.46
C LEU A 186 4.16 4.15 17.75
N GLU A 187 3.15 3.40 17.30
CA GLU A 187 3.38 2.13 16.60
C GLU A 187 3.91 2.36 15.19
N CYS A 188 4.91 1.57 14.80
CA CYS A 188 5.57 1.62 13.49
C CYS A 188 5.41 0.29 12.71
N PRO A 189 4.18 -0.10 12.34
CA PRO A 189 3.91 -1.37 11.64
C PRO A 189 4.64 -1.51 10.30
N LEU A 190 5.08 -0.44 9.65
CA LEU A 190 5.82 -0.51 8.38
C LEU A 190 7.31 -0.84 8.55
N SER A 191 7.91 -0.59 9.72
CA SER A 191 9.37 -0.65 9.91
C SER A 191 9.85 -1.58 11.04
N VAL A 192 9.08 -1.75 12.12
CA VAL A 192 9.49 -2.52 13.30
C VAL A 192 9.05 -3.98 13.21
N SER A 193 9.94 -4.92 13.56
CA SER A 193 9.70 -6.39 13.45
C SER A 193 8.69 -6.96 14.44
N GLY A 194 8.30 -6.22 15.49
CA GLY A 194 7.46 -6.76 16.57
C GLY A 194 8.15 -7.82 17.42
N ILE A 195 9.48 -7.95 17.33
CA ILE A 195 10.26 -8.85 18.18
C ILE A 195 10.50 -8.15 19.52
N HIS A 196 10.04 -8.79 20.60
CA HIS A 196 10.32 -8.37 21.96
C HIS A 196 11.23 -9.43 22.59
N THR A 197 12.46 -9.04 22.95
CA THR A 197 13.33 -9.87 23.78
C THR A 197 13.02 -9.57 25.24
N TRP A 198 12.53 -10.57 25.96
CA TRP A 198 12.40 -10.54 27.42
C TRP A 198 13.68 -11.09 28.03
#